data_AF-A0A163JY90-F1
#
_entry.id   AF-A0A163JY90-F1
#
_cell.length_a   1.000
_cell.length_b   1.000
_cell.length_c   1.000
_cell.angle_alpha   90.00
_cell.angle_beta   90.00
_cell.angle_gamma   90.00
#
_symmetry.space_group_name_H-M   'P 1'
#
loop_
_entity.id
_entity.type
_entity.pdbx_description
1 polymer ?
#
loop_
_entity_poly.entity_id
_entity_poly.type
_entity_poly.pdbx_seq_one_letter_code
_entity_poly.pdbx_strand_id
1 'polypeptide(L)'
;MKIKLPRQAQEWSYFFHRESIGKALSSPGIRSNKKTYIDCGLSARMAGTVCANVNQIRRQGRWNNTTINGAYLTNLPKELMRLMAGFPTYGRFFFLARAALNPPTSLCKKLLAAIGE
;
A
#
# COMPACT_ATOMS: atom_id res chain seq x y z
N MET A 1 -2.22 37.29 -13.28
CA MET A 1 -2.76 36.29 -12.34
C MET A 1 -1.62 35.79 -11.46
N LYS A 2 -1.61 36.05 -10.15
CA LYS A 2 -0.53 35.60 -9.26
C LYS A 2 -0.85 34.18 -8.77
N ILE A 3 -0.11 33.18 -9.27
CA ILE A 3 -0.21 31.80 -8.81
C ILE A 3 0.38 31.76 -7.39
N LYS A 4 -0.44 31.44 -6.38
CA LYS A 4 0.04 31.21 -5.01
C LYS A 4 0.89 29.94 -5.04
N LEU A 5 2.15 30.05 -4.62
CA LEU A 5 3.01 28.88 -4.44
C LEU A 5 2.37 27.97 -3.37
N PRO A 6 2.22 26.66 -3.62
CA PRO A 6 1.70 25.75 -2.61
C PRO A 6 2.55 25.85 -1.34
N ARG A 7 1.88 25.91 -0.17
CA ARG A 7 2.60 25.81 1.11
C ARG A 7 3.43 24.53 1.08
N GLN A 8 4.73 24.64 1.36
CA GLN A 8 5.54 23.46 1.61
C GLN A 8 4.91 22.70 2.78
N ALA A 9 4.45 21.49 2.52
CA ALA A 9 3.92 20.61 3.55
C ALA A 9 5.11 20.07 4.35
N GLN A 10 5.10 20.30 5.66
CA GLN A 10 6.07 19.69 6.57
C GLN A 10 5.67 18.24 6.79
N GLU A 11 6.59 17.31 6.49
CA GLU A 11 6.39 15.90 6.80
C GLU A 11 6.28 15.72 8.32
N TRP A 12 5.34 14.88 8.76
CA TRP A 12 5.17 14.57 10.17
C TRP A 12 6.40 13.83 10.71
N SER A 13 6.74 14.08 11.97
CA SER A 13 7.89 13.41 12.57
C SER A 13 7.62 11.92 12.75
N TYR A 14 8.69 11.13 12.70
CA TYR A 14 8.64 9.70 13.00
C TYR A 14 7.90 9.39 14.33
N PHE A 15 8.06 10.24 15.34
CA PHE A 15 7.42 10.06 16.64
C PHE A 15 5.90 10.16 16.56
N PHE A 16 5.37 11.13 15.80
CA PHE A 16 3.93 11.26 15.55
C PHE A 16 3.36 10.00 14.86
N HIS A 17 4.07 9.47 13.87
CA HIS A 17 3.68 8.22 13.21
C HIS A 17 3.70 7.03 14.17
N ARG A 18 4.75 6.89 14.96
CA ARG A 18 4.88 5.79 15.93
C ARG A 18 3.77 5.83 16.97
N GLU A 19 3.51 6.99 17.55
CA GLU A 19 2.52 7.14 18.63
C GLU A 19 1.11 6.82 18.14
N SER A 20 0.74 7.29 16.94
CA SER A 20 -0.56 7.00 16.34
C SER A 20 -0.75 5.50 16.05
N ILE A 21 0.26 4.83 15.49
CA ILE A 21 0.24 3.37 15.29
C ILE A 21 0.13 2.62 16.63
N GLY A 22 0.88 3.06 17.65
CA GLY A 22 0.81 2.46 18.98
C GLY A 22 -0.60 2.51 19.59
N LYS A 23 -1.26 3.67 19.49
CA LYS A 23 -2.65 3.86 19.94
C LYS A 23 -3.64 2.98 19.18
N ALA A 24 -3.51 2.93 17.85
CA ALA A 24 -4.36 2.12 16.99
C ALA A 24 -4.26 0.61 17.31
N LEU A 25 -3.06 0.12 17.66
CA LEU A 25 -2.84 -1.28 18.05
C LEU A 25 -3.29 -1.57 19.49
N SER A 26 -3.12 -0.63 20.41
CA SER A 26 -3.58 -0.82 21.80
C SER A 26 -5.10 -0.85 21.93
N SER A 27 -5.83 -0.16 21.05
CA SER A 27 -7.30 -0.12 21.07
C SER A 27 -7.95 -1.51 20.98
N PRO A 28 -7.53 -2.42 20.08
CA PRO A 28 -7.97 -3.82 20.07
C PRO A 28 -7.12 -4.74 20.99
N GLY A 29 -6.25 -4.21 21.85
CA GLY A 29 -5.42 -5.00 22.76
C GLY A 29 -4.19 -5.68 22.12
N ILE A 30 -3.79 -5.27 20.92
CA ILE A 30 -2.63 -5.86 20.22
C ILE A 30 -1.33 -5.27 20.78
N ARG A 31 -0.51 -6.13 21.40
CA ARG A 31 0.81 -5.76 21.91
C ARG A 31 1.86 -5.92 20.81
N SER A 32 2.40 -4.79 20.33
CA SER A 32 3.55 -4.77 19.41
C SER A 32 4.86 -4.57 20.18
N ASN A 33 5.89 -5.34 19.86
CA ASN A 33 7.27 -5.12 20.33
C ASN A 33 8.11 -4.27 19.35
N LYS A 34 7.65 -4.11 18.10
CA LYS A 34 8.38 -3.40 17.04
C LYS A 34 7.79 -2.02 16.83
N LYS A 35 8.70 -1.05 16.72
CA LYS A 35 8.39 0.39 16.71
C LYS A 35 7.67 0.85 15.44
N THR A 36 7.86 0.17 14.30
CA THR A 36 7.39 0.71 13.01
C THR A 36 7.00 -0.30 11.93
N TYR A 37 7.30 -1.59 12.06
CA TYR A 37 7.06 -2.50 10.94
C TYR A 37 6.69 -3.91 11.40
N ILE A 38 5.38 -4.11 11.47
CA ILE A 38 4.75 -5.43 11.64
C ILE A 38 4.90 -6.24 10.34
N ASP A 39 4.96 -5.59 9.17
CA ASP A 39 4.69 -6.24 7.88
C ASP A 39 5.88 -6.92 7.18
N CYS A 40 7.15 -6.71 7.54
CA CYS A 40 8.25 -7.33 6.76
C CYS A 40 8.28 -8.84 6.99
N GLY A 41 8.29 -9.24 8.26
CA GLY A 41 8.25 -10.66 8.63
C GLY A 41 6.89 -11.29 8.36
N LEU A 42 5.80 -10.53 8.51
CA LEU A 42 4.46 -11.03 8.21
C LEU A 42 4.19 -11.18 6.72
N SER A 43 4.66 -10.27 5.85
CA SER A 43 4.48 -10.39 4.40
C SER A 43 5.16 -11.64 3.84
N ALA A 44 6.38 -11.97 4.29
CA ALA A 44 7.05 -13.21 3.91
C ALA A 44 6.28 -14.45 4.41
N ARG A 45 5.72 -14.41 5.62
CA ARG A 45 4.89 -15.50 6.18
C ARG A 45 3.54 -15.64 5.46
N MET A 46 2.88 -14.53 5.16
CA MET A 46 1.63 -14.50 4.40
C MET A 46 1.86 -15.00 2.97
N ALA A 47 2.94 -14.58 2.32
CA ALA A 47 3.28 -15.08 0.99
C ALA A 47 3.57 -16.59 0.96
N GLY A 48 4.21 -17.12 2.01
CA GLY A 48 4.40 -18.56 2.19
C GLY A 48 3.09 -19.32 2.47
N THR A 49 2.13 -18.68 3.14
CA THR A 49 0.80 -19.25 3.42
C THR A 49 -0.11 -19.24 2.18
N VAL A 50 0.02 -18.21 1.33
CA VAL A 50 -0.83 -17.97 0.15
C VAL A 50 -0.22 -18.58 -1.13
N CYS A 51 0.72 -19.53 -0.99
CA CYS A 51 1.36 -20.27 -2.10
C CYS A 51 2.00 -19.39 -3.19
N ALA A 52 2.54 -18.22 -2.84
CA ALA A 52 3.25 -17.39 -3.80
C ALA A 52 4.53 -18.10 -4.30
N ASN A 53 4.87 -17.93 -5.58
CA ASN A 53 6.11 -18.48 -6.12
C ASN A 53 7.34 -18.00 -5.31
N VAL A 54 8.20 -18.93 -4.89
CA VAL A 54 9.40 -18.64 -4.07
C VAL A 54 10.30 -17.57 -4.71
N ASN A 55 10.41 -17.54 -6.04
CA ASN A 55 11.18 -16.54 -6.77
C ASN A 55 10.56 -15.13 -6.65
N GLN A 56 9.24 -15.03 -6.52
CA GLN A 56 8.54 -13.77 -6.26
C GLN A 56 8.72 -13.34 -4.79
N ILE A 57 8.63 -14.27 -3.84
CA ILE A 57 8.85 -14.03 -2.40
C ILE A 57 10.26 -13.47 -2.14
N ARG A 58 11.28 -14.09 -2.75
CA ARG A 58 12.68 -13.65 -2.65
C ARG A 58 12.90 -12.22 -3.17
N ARG A 59 12.12 -11.79 -4.17
CA ARG A 59 12.19 -10.43 -4.74
C ARG A 59 11.51 -9.37 -3.87
N GLN A 60 10.46 -9.72 -3.13
CA GLN A 60 9.73 -8.79 -2.24
C GLN A 60 10.51 -8.44 -0.96
N GLY A 61 11.39 -9.33 -0.50
CA GLY A 61 12.09 -9.23 0.79
C GLY A 61 13.28 -8.26 0.85
N ARG A 62 13.62 -7.54 -0.23
CA ARG A 62 14.78 -6.64 -0.27
C ARG A 62 14.45 -5.25 -0.83
N TRP A 63 14.10 -4.34 0.06
CA TRP A 63 13.97 -2.91 -0.22
C TRP A 63 15.31 -2.19 0.00
N ASN A 64 16.30 -2.48 -0.85
CA ASN A 64 17.59 -1.78 -0.92
C ASN A 64 17.71 -1.15 -2.32
N ASN A 65 18.09 0.13 -2.39
CA ASN A 65 18.27 0.89 -3.65
C ASN A 65 19.14 0.17 -4.71
N THR A 66 20.16 -0.61 -4.30
CA THR A 66 20.99 -1.39 -5.24
C THR A 66 20.29 -2.63 -5.80
N THR A 67 19.32 -3.21 -5.08
CA THR A 67 18.50 -4.32 -5.58
C THR A 67 17.28 -3.82 -6.36
N ILE A 68 16.80 -2.59 -6.10
CA ILE A 68 15.74 -1.93 -6.90
C ILE A 68 16.17 -1.84 -8.37
N ASN A 69 17.36 -1.34 -8.70
CA ASN A 69 17.77 -1.22 -10.09
C ASN A 69 17.94 -2.58 -10.79
N GLY A 70 18.46 -3.60 -10.11
CA GLY A 70 18.61 -4.95 -10.66
C GLY A 70 17.28 -5.74 -10.76
N ALA A 71 16.34 -5.48 -9.86
CA ALA A 71 15.05 -6.17 -9.81
C ALA A 71 13.98 -5.51 -10.68
N TYR A 72 13.96 -4.17 -10.81
CA TYR A 72 12.95 -3.41 -11.57
C TYR A 72 13.23 -3.32 -13.08
N LEU A 73 14.46 -3.60 -13.51
CA LEU A 73 14.74 -3.88 -14.94
C LEU A 73 14.15 -5.23 -15.38
N THR A 74 13.76 -6.09 -14.42
CA THR A 74 12.92 -7.27 -14.67
C THR A 74 11.52 -7.03 -14.10
N ASN A 75 10.49 -7.65 -14.68
CA ASN A 75 9.10 -7.37 -14.32
C ASN A 75 8.83 -7.39 -12.80
N LEU A 76 8.12 -6.36 -12.30
CA LEU A 76 7.59 -6.27 -10.93
C LEU A 76 6.95 -7.58 -10.48
N PRO A 77 7.01 -7.93 -9.17
CA PRO A 77 6.44 -9.16 -8.66
C PRO A 77 4.90 -9.10 -8.55
N LYS A 78 4.23 -8.93 -9.70
CA LYS A 78 2.78 -8.64 -9.82
C LYS A 78 1.90 -9.70 -9.16
N GLU A 79 2.30 -10.97 -9.23
CA GLU A 79 1.57 -12.07 -8.63
C GLU A 79 1.58 -11.96 -7.09
N LEU A 80 2.74 -11.67 -6.51
CA LEU A 80 2.87 -11.48 -5.07
C LEU A 80 2.19 -10.19 -4.59
N MET A 81 2.28 -9.10 -5.35
CA MET A 81 1.55 -7.87 -5.04
C MET A 81 0.04 -8.10 -4.99
N ARG A 82 -0.51 -8.94 -5.88
CA ARG A 82 -1.93 -9.33 -5.87
C ARG A 82 -2.30 -10.12 -4.62
N LEU A 83 -1.50 -11.14 -4.29
CA LEU A 83 -1.75 -11.95 -3.10
C LEU A 83 -1.72 -11.11 -1.82
N MET A 84 -0.78 -10.16 -1.73
CA MET A 84 -0.69 -9.23 -0.59
C MET A 84 -1.89 -8.28 -0.49
N ALA A 85 -2.54 -7.97 -1.61
CA ALA A 85 -3.77 -7.20 -1.65
C ALA A 85 -5.04 -8.08 -1.52
N GLY A 86 -4.89 -9.37 -1.23
CA GLY A 86 -6.01 -10.31 -1.01
C GLY A 86 -6.64 -10.85 -2.29
N PHE A 87 -6.02 -10.64 -3.45
CA PHE A 87 -6.52 -11.16 -4.74
C PHE A 87 -5.90 -12.53 -5.07
N PRO A 88 -6.62 -13.41 -5.80
CA PRO A 88 -6.07 -14.67 -6.27
C PRO A 88 -4.94 -14.46 -7.30
N THR A 89 -4.03 -15.44 -7.42
CA THR A 89 -2.87 -15.39 -8.34
C THR A 89 -3.26 -15.43 -9.82
N TYR A 90 -4.36 -16.11 -10.15
CA TYR A 90 -4.78 -16.32 -11.54
C TYR A 90 -5.26 -15.01 -12.20
N GLY A 91 -4.79 -14.78 -13.43
CA GLY A 91 -4.84 -13.49 -14.14
C GLY A 91 -6.20 -13.05 -14.70
N ARG A 92 -7.30 -13.22 -13.97
CA ARG A 92 -8.63 -12.77 -14.44
C ARG A 92 -9.50 -12.06 -13.39
N PHE A 93 -9.09 -12.04 -12.12
CA PHE A 93 -9.87 -11.44 -11.02
C PHE A 93 -9.43 -10.01 -10.68
N PHE A 94 -9.10 -9.21 -11.69
CA PHE A 94 -8.70 -7.80 -11.51
C PHE A 94 -9.86 -6.87 -11.20
N PHE A 95 -11.08 -7.37 -11.32
CA PHE A 95 -12.28 -6.56 -11.24
C PHE A 95 -12.95 -6.83 -9.90
N LEU A 96 -12.73 -5.95 -8.93
CA LEU A 96 -13.77 -5.72 -7.94
C LEU A 96 -14.99 -5.25 -8.73
N ALA A 97 -16.11 -5.97 -8.62
CA ALA A 97 -17.35 -5.54 -9.24
C ALA A 97 -17.58 -4.08 -8.83
N ARG A 98 -17.62 -3.17 -9.81
CA ARG A 98 -18.00 -1.80 -9.51
C ARG A 98 -19.35 -1.84 -8.83
N ALA A 99 -19.56 -0.96 -7.85
CA ALA A 99 -20.87 -0.78 -7.26
C ALA A 99 -21.90 -0.66 -8.39
N ALA A 100 -23.05 -1.32 -8.23
CA ALA A 100 -24.11 -1.32 -9.25
C ALA A 100 -24.58 0.09 -9.62
N LEU A 101 -24.31 1.08 -8.75
CA LEU A 101 -24.61 2.48 -8.94
C LEU A 101 -23.33 3.29 -9.07
N ASN A 102 -23.24 4.09 -10.13
CA ASN A 102 -22.24 5.14 -10.24
C ASN A 102 -22.65 6.32 -9.33
N PRO A 103 -21.71 6.93 -8.59
CA PRO A 103 -22.04 8.10 -7.78
C PRO A 103 -22.50 9.27 -8.69
N PRO A 104 -23.47 10.11 -8.25
CA PRO A 104 -23.92 11.26 -9.02
C PRO A 104 -22.77 12.21 -9.33
N THR A 105 -22.68 12.70 -10.57
CA THR A 105 -21.61 13.62 -11.01
C THR A 105 -21.55 14.90 -10.16
N SER A 106 -22.70 15.38 -9.67
CA SER A 106 -22.80 16.53 -8.77
C SER A 106 -22.10 16.29 -7.42
N LEU A 107 -22.13 15.06 -6.90
CA LEU A 107 -21.42 14.66 -5.67
C LEU A 107 -19.91 14.61 -5.93
N CYS A 108 -19.49 14.01 -7.04
CA CYS A 108 -18.08 13.91 -7.41
C CYS A 108 -17.43 15.30 -7.56
N LYS A 109 -18.11 16.23 -8.24
CA LYS A 109 -17.65 17.63 -8.41
C LYS A 109 -17.54 18.39 -7.09
N LYS A 110 -18.43 18.12 -6.13
CA LYS A 110 -18.37 18.73 -4.80
C LYS A 110 -17.20 18.21 -3.95
N LEU A 111 -16.91 16.91 -4.02
CA LEU A 111 -15.85 16.29 -3.20
C LEU A 111 -14.44 16.48 -3.79
N LEU A 112 -14.33 16.44 -5.12
CA LEU A 112 -13.05 16.47 -5.83
C LEU A 112 -13.06 17.58 -6.88
N ALA A 113 -13.20 18.82 -6.40
CA ALA A 113 -13.35 20.02 -7.23
C ALA A 113 -12.21 20.21 -8.27
N ALA A 114 -11.00 19.70 -8.00
CA ALA A 114 -9.81 19.87 -8.84
C ALA A 114 -9.63 18.79 -9.93
N ILE A 115 -10.45 17.74 -9.98
CA ILE A 115 -10.27 16.61 -10.92
C ILE A 115 -11.14 16.79 -12.20
N GLY A 116 -11.97 17.84 -12.26
CA GLY A 116 -12.92 18.10 -13.35
C GLY A 116 -12.68 19.36 -14.18
N GLU A 117 -11.51 20.00 -14.06
CA GLU A 117 -10.99 20.94 -15.07
C GLU A 117 -10.18 20.17 -16.13
#